data_AF-A0A6B3FM89-F1
#
_entry.id   AF-A0A6B3FM89-F1
#
_cell.length_a   1.000
_cell.length_b   1.000
_cell.length_c   1.000
_cell.angle_alpha   90.00
_cell.angle_beta   90.00
_cell.angle_gamma   90.00
#
_symmetry.space_group_name_H-M   'P 1'
#
loop_
_entity.id
_entity.type
_entity.pdbx_description
1 polymer ?
#
loop_
_entity_poly.entity_id
_entity_poly.type
_entity_poly.pdbx_seq_one_letter_code
_entity_poly.pdbx_strand_id
1 'polypeptide(L)'
;REYIPSVDAGAQEAMEFGVLAGYPLTGVRVILLDGAYHDVDSSEMAFKIAGSMAFKEAARKASPALLEPMMKVEVTTPEDY
;
A
#
# COMPACT_ATOMS: atom_id res chain seq x y z
N ARG A 1 3.97 14.37 -16.51
CA ARG A 1 4.71 14.33 -15.21
C ARG A 1 3.91 14.90 -14.05
N GLU A 2 2.98 15.82 -14.32
CA GLU A 2 2.18 16.51 -13.30
C GLU A 2 1.25 15.57 -12.51
N TYR A 3 0.77 14.48 -13.13
CA TYR A 3 -0.13 13.53 -12.47
C TYR A 3 0.55 12.38 -11.71
N ILE A 4 1.88 12.28 -11.75
CA ILE A 4 2.62 11.23 -11.05
C ILE A 4 2.36 11.26 -9.52
N PRO A 5 2.36 12.44 -8.86
CA PRO A 5 1.99 12.54 -7.45
C PRO A 5 0.56 12.07 -7.17
N SER A 6 -0.38 12.29 -8.10
CA SER A 6 -1.77 11.83 -7.93
C SER A 6 -1.86 10.29 -7.96
N VAL A 7 -1.08 9.64 -8.82
CA VAL A 7 -0.99 8.17 -8.86
C VAL A 7 -0.39 7.61 -7.57
N ASP A 8 0.68 8.24 -7.07
CA ASP A 8 1.31 7.87 -5.78
C ASP A 8 0.33 8.03 -4.62
N ALA A 9 -0.36 9.17 -4.54
CA ALA A 9 -1.38 9.40 -3.52
C ALA A 9 -2.51 8.34 -3.57
N GLY A 10 -2.93 7.93 -4.77
CA GLY A 10 -3.92 6.88 -4.96
C GLY A 10 -3.45 5.51 -4.48
N ALA A 11 -2.18 5.18 -4.72
CA ALA A 11 -1.57 3.94 -4.23
C ALA A 11 -1.42 3.96 -2.70
N GLN A 12 -0.96 5.06 -2.12
CA GLN A 12 -0.81 5.20 -0.66
C GLN A 12 -2.15 5.11 0.07
N GLU A 13 -3.21 5.75 -0.43
CA GLU A 13 -4.55 5.63 0.14
C GLU A 13 -5.07 4.18 0.05
N ALA A 14 -4.78 3.47 -1.05
CA ALA A 14 -5.11 2.06 -1.17
C ALA A 14 -4.33 1.17 -0.20
N MET A 15 -3.11 1.56 0.18
CA MET A 15 -2.29 0.85 1.15
C MET A 15 -2.87 0.93 2.56
N GLU A 16 -3.52 2.04 2.94
CA GLU A 16 -4.10 2.20 4.29
C GLU A 16 -5.14 1.13 4.62
N PHE A 17 -5.94 0.72 3.63
CA PHE A 17 -7.01 -0.26 3.81
C PHE A 17 -6.66 -1.68 3.37
N GLY A 18 -5.43 -1.91 2.90
CA GLY A 18 -4.93 -3.23 2.46
C GLY A 18 -5.84 -3.96 1.47
N VAL A 19 -5.50 -5.22 1.16
CA VAL A 19 -6.31 -6.07 0.25
C VAL A 19 -6.83 -7.36 0.87
N LEU A 20 -6.31 -7.73 2.05
CA LEU A 20 -6.65 -8.98 2.74
C LEU A 20 -7.74 -8.78 3.79
N ALA A 21 -7.44 -8.05 4.85
CA ALA A 21 -8.27 -7.97 6.05
C ALA A 21 -8.49 -6.54 6.55
N GLY A 22 -8.30 -5.53 5.69
CA GLY A 22 -8.51 -4.13 6.06
C GLY A 22 -7.33 -3.49 6.81
N TYR A 23 -6.22 -4.21 7.03
CA TYR A 23 -5.04 -3.68 7.71
C TYR A 23 -4.11 -2.92 6.75
N PRO A 24 -3.38 -1.90 7.26
CA PRO A 24 -2.39 -1.19 6.48
C PRO A 24 -1.34 -2.13 5.89
N LEU A 25 -1.11 -1.99 4.60
CA LEU A 25 -0.13 -2.78 3.87
C LEU A 25 1.24 -2.10 3.93
N THR A 26 2.25 -2.82 4.41
CA THR A 26 3.61 -2.31 4.62
C THR A 26 4.65 -3.17 3.91
N GLY A 27 5.88 -2.66 3.76
CA GLY A 27 6.99 -3.43 3.19
C GLY A 27 6.94 -3.63 1.67
N VAL A 28 6.26 -2.74 0.93
CA VAL A 28 6.15 -2.82 -0.53
C VAL A 28 6.91 -1.71 -1.25
N ARG A 29 7.30 -1.99 -2.49
CA ARG A 29 7.86 -1.02 -3.44
C ARG A 29 6.93 -0.93 -4.63
N VAL A 30 6.42 0.27 -4.92
CA VAL A 30 5.59 0.57 -6.10
C VAL A 30 6.47 1.28 -7.13
N ILE A 31 6.42 0.83 -8.37
CA ILE A 31 7.17 1.43 -9.49
C ILE A 31 6.19 1.72 -10.61
N LEU A 32 6.06 3.00 -10.98
CA LEU A 32 5.30 3.42 -12.16
C LEU A 32 6.19 3.24 -13.40
N LEU A 33 5.87 2.27 -14.25
CA LEU A 33 6.67 1.93 -15.43
C LEU A 33 6.18 2.62 -16.70
N ASP A 34 4.87 2.72 -16.86
CA ASP A 34 4.23 3.23 -18.07
C ASP A 34 2.87 3.86 -17.74
N GLY A 35 2.32 4.64 -18.68
CA GLY A 35 1.01 5.26 -18.57
C GLY A 35 0.66 6.09 -19.80
N ALA A 36 -0.65 6.23 -20.05
CA ALA A 36 -1.20 7.09 -21.09
C ALA A 36 -2.09 8.16 -20.46
N TYR A 37 -2.14 9.33 -21.09
CA TYR A 37 -3.02 10.42 -20.68
C TYR A 37 -3.67 11.05 -21.91
N HIS A 38 -4.83 11.66 -21.69
CA HIS A 38 -5.58 12.44 -22.67
C HIS A 38 -5.82 13.83 -22.10
N ASP A 39 -5.49 14.88 -22.84
CA ASP A 39 -5.52 16.27 -22.35
C ASP A 39 -6.91 16.73 -21.85
N VAL A 40 -8.00 16.16 -22.38
CA VAL A 40 -9.37 16.59 -22.09
C VAL A 40 -10.05 15.77 -20.99
N ASP A 41 -9.75 14.47 -20.93
CA ASP A 41 -10.44 13.52 -20.05
C ASP A 41 -9.59 13.10 -18.84
N SER A 42 -8.29 13.44 -18.84
CA SER A 42 -7.41 13.10 -17.72
C SER A 42 -7.42 14.20 -16.66
N SER A 43 -7.67 13.78 -15.42
CA SER A 43 -7.66 14.65 -14.24
C SER A 43 -6.85 14.00 -13.12
N GLU A 44 -6.43 14.80 -12.15
CA GLU A 44 -5.76 14.30 -10.95
C GLU A 44 -6.58 13.23 -10.23
N MET A 45 -7.90 13.43 -10.13
CA MET A 45 -8.81 12.45 -9.53
C MET A 45 -8.83 11.14 -10.33
N ALA A 46 -8.85 11.21 -11.66
CA ALA A 46 -8.82 10.01 -12.50
C ALA A 46 -7.54 9.19 -12.28
N PHE A 47 -6.38 9.85 -12.23
CA PHE A 47 -5.10 9.19 -11.96
C PHE A 47 -4.98 8.65 -10.54
N LYS A 48 -5.58 9.34 -9.55
CA LYS A 48 -5.66 8.86 -8.18
C LYS A 48 -6.49 7.57 -8.08
N ILE A 49 -7.65 7.54 -8.73
CA ILE A 49 -8.50 6.33 -8.78
C ILE A 49 -7.77 5.20 -9.51
N ALA A 50 -7.14 5.51 -10.66
CA ALA A 50 -6.38 4.52 -11.43
C ALA A 50 -5.22 3.92 -10.62
N GLY A 51 -4.46 4.74 -9.88
CA GLY A 51 -3.39 4.29 -8.99
C GLY A 51 -3.92 3.38 -7.87
N SER A 52 -5.05 3.74 -7.26
CA SER A 52 -5.70 2.93 -6.22
C SER A 52 -6.14 1.56 -6.75
N MET A 53 -6.76 1.53 -7.93
CA MET A 53 -7.21 0.29 -8.59
C MET A 53 -6.03 -0.60 -8.96
N ALA A 54 -5.02 -0.04 -9.62
CA ALA A 54 -3.82 -0.77 -10.03
C ALA A 54 -3.09 -1.36 -8.82
N PHE A 55 -2.96 -0.59 -7.73
CA PHE A 55 -2.35 -1.08 -6.50
C PHE A 55 -3.12 -2.26 -5.92
N LYS A 56 -4.45 -2.17 -5.80
CA LYS A 56 -5.29 -3.24 -5.25
C LYS A 56 -5.20 -4.53 -6.05
N GLU A 57 -5.18 -4.43 -7.38
CA GLU A 57 -5.02 -5.60 -8.25
C GLU A 57 -3.63 -6.24 -8.13
N ALA A 58 -2.58 -5.43 -8.11
CA ALA A 58 -1.21 -5.91 -7.98
C ALA A 58 -0.97 -6.55 -6.60
N ALA A 59 -1.41 -5.90 -5.53
CA ALA A 59 -1.25 -6.37 -4.17
C ALA A 59 -1.94 -7.72 -3.93
N ARG A 60 -3.09 -7.98 -4.56
CA ARG A 60 -3.77 -9.30 -4.49
C ARG A 60 -2.98 -10.42 -5.15
N LYS A 61 -2.24 -10.11 -6.22
CA LYS A 61 -1.41 -11.08 -6.96
C LYS A 61 -0.04 -11.28 -6.33
N ALA A 62 0.40 -10.37 -5.46
CA ALA A 62 1.72 -10.38 -4.83
C ALA A 62 1.82 -11.32 -3.61
N SER A 63 0.90 -12.27 -3.43
CA SER A 63 0.85 -13.19 -2.28
C SER A 63 0.95 -12.47 -0.92
N PRO A 64 0.01 -11.56 -0.61
CA PRO A 64 0.07 -10.78 0.61
C PRO A 64 -0.07 -11.69 1.84
N ALA A 65 0.52 -11.29 2.96
CA ALA A 65 0.46 -11.99 4.24
C ALA A 65 0.08 -11.03 5.38
N LEU A 66 -0.57 -11.57 6.41
CA LEU A 66 -0.82 -10.83 7.65
C LEU A 66 0.43 -10.83 8.50
N LEU A 67 0.76 -9.66 9.06
CA LEU A 67 1.88 -9.47 9.97
C LEU A 67 1.34 -9.15 11.35
N GLU A 68 1.96 -9.72 12.36
CA GLU A 68 1.67 -9.43 13.76
C GLU A 68 2.84 -8.66 14.40
N PRO A 69 2.56 -7.73 15.32
CA PRO A 69 3.60 -7.05 16.07
C PRO A 69 4.27 -8.04 17.04
N MET A 70 5.56 -8.27 16.87
CA MET A 70 6.36 -9.10 17.78
C MET A 70 7.05 -8.24 18.81
N MET A 71 6.77 -8.51 20.09
CA MET A 71 7.35 -7.79 21.23
C MET A 71 8.48 -8.60 21.85
N LYS A 72 9.63 -7.95 22.10
CA LYS A 72 10.71 -8.55 22.88
C LYS A 72 10.35 -8.41 24.37
N VAL A 73 10.13 -9.53 25.04
CA VAL A 73 9.80 -9.56 26.47
C VAL A 73 11.05 -9.94 27.26
N GLU A 74 11.36 -9.16 28.28
CA GLU A 74 12.39 -9.45 29.27
C GLU A 74 11.71 -9.78 30.60
N VAL A 75 12.06 -10.94 31.17
CA VAL A 75 11.48 -11.44 32.42
C VAL A 75 12.61 -11.63 33.41
N THR A 76 12.49 -10.99 34.57
CA THR A 76 13.38 -11.21 35.72
C THR A 76 12.57 -11.85 36.83
N THR A 77 13.01 -13.01 37.31
CA THR A 77 12.42 -13.68 38.48
C THR A 77 13.45 -13.74 39.62
N PRO A 78 13.02 -13.77 40.89
CA PRO A 78 13.89 -14.17 42.00
C PRO A 78 14.44 -15.59 41.79
N GLU A 79 15.58 -15.91 42.40
CA GLU A 79 16.25 -17.24 42.30
C GLU A 79 15.39 -18.40 42.83
N ASP A 80 14.36 -18.11 43.63
CA ASP A 80 13.49 -19.10 44.29
C ASP A 80 12.27 -19.55 43.44
N TYR A 81 12.24 -19.23 42.13
CA TYR A 81 11.18 -19.64 41.19
C TYR A 81 11.69 -20.49 40.03
#